data_AF-A0A3M2CRV5-F1
#
_entry.id   AF-A0A3M2CRV5-F1
#
_cell.length_a   1.000
_cell.length_b   1.000
_cell.length_c   1.000
_cell.angle_alpha   90.00
_cell.angle_beta   90.00
_cell.angle_gamma   90.00
#
_symmetry.space_group_name_H-M   'P 1'
#
loop_
_entity.id
_entity.type
_entity.pdbx_description
1 polymer ?
#
loop_
_entity_poly.entity_id
_entity_poly.type
_entity_poly.pdbx_seq_one_letter_code
_entity_poly.pdbx_strand_id
1 'polypeptide(L)'
;MTESRPRRVAQSGRCSFVVVTLLVLILNGARLQAAGEVADRVLARLNEDVILASDLREVLREKGMEGGGDPVAVASTEHVRALLDRTLLLQAAKKMGGSVPDAEILDQVESMVARIRSQYPSETEFRREVIAQYGSVEAFKRELQKKATLDWKIGRAIHSRFTITDADVARFEAESRAKGKTPESYHLRRLGVPVDSETSRGRQQALAQVKQILDDATARGL
;
A
#
# COMPACT_ATOMS: atom_id res chain seq x y z
N MET A 1 -87.89 -12.56 -51.51
CA MET A 1 -88.33 -12.73 -50.10
C MET A 1 -87.93 -14.13 -49.66
N THR A 2 -87.41 -14.42 -48.47
CA THR A 2 -86.80 -13.62 -47.38
C THR A 2 -86.34 -14.65 -46.33
N GLU A 3 -85.08 -14.61 -45.87
CA GLU A 3 -84.60 -15.32 -44.65
C GLU A 3 -84.72 -16.87 -44.63
N SER A 4 -84.21 -17.65 -43.65
CA SER A 4 -82.94 -17.65 -42.87
C SER A 4 -82.77 -19.07 -42.26
N ARG A 5 -81.87 -19.48 -41.34
CA ARG A 5 -80.83 -18.85 -40.49
C ARG A 5 -79.79 -19.94 -40.11
N PRO A 6 -78.45 -19.74 -40.21
CA PRO A 6 -77.47 -20.85 -40.13
C PRO A 6 -76.84 -21.12 -38.74
N ARG A 7 -76.14 -22.28 -38.63
CA ARG A 7 -75.01 -22.67 -37.72
C ARG A 7 -75.25 -23.81 -36.72
N ARG A 8 -74.38 -24.84 -36.79
CA ARG A 8 -73.37 -25.12 -35.74
C ARG A 8 -72.34 -26.19 -36.16
N VAL A 9 -71.04 -25.85 -36.11
CA VAL A 9 -69.92 -26.80 -35.96
C VAL A 9 -68.88 -26.18 -35.01
N ALA A 10 -68.21 -27.04 -34.25
CA ALA A 10 -67.32 -26.81 -33.11
C ALA A 10 -66.15 -25.81 -33.27
N GLN A 11 -65.56 -25.42 -32.13
CA GLN A 11 -64.30 -24.69 -32.06
C GLN A 11 -63.41 -25.20 -30.90
N SER A 12 -62.76 -26.35 -31.11
CA SER A 12 -61.74 -26.93 -30.22
C SER A 12 -60.33 -26.56 -30.69
N GLY A 13 -59.52 -25.94 -29.81
CA GLY A 13 -58.12 -25.62 -30.17
C GLY A 13 -57.36 -24.64 -29.27
N ARG A 14 -58.04 -23.93 -28.34
CA ARG A 14 -57.41 -22.82 -27.60
C ARG A 14 -56.44 -23.25 -26.47
N CYS A 15 -56.55 -24.47 -25.95
CA CYS A 15 -55.75 -24.91 -24.79
C CYS A 15 -54.31 -25.34 -25.15
N SER A 16 -54.10 -25.95 -26.32
CA SER A 16 -52.78 -26.51 -26.69
C SER A 16 -51.71 -25.43 -26.84
N PHE A 17 -52.05 -24.30 -27.47
CA PHE A 17 -51.12 -23.21 -27.75
C PHE A 17 -50.54 -22.58 -26.47
N VAL A 18 -51.39 -22.37 -25.45
CA VAL A 18 -50.99 -21.72 -24.18
C VAL A 18 -49.94 -22.54 -23.43
N VAL A 19 -50.09 -23.88 -23.40
CA VAL A 19 -49.14 -24.77 -22.72
C VAL A 19 -47.76 -24.74 -23.40
N VAL A 20 -47.73 -24.73 -24.73
CA VAL A 20 -46.47 -24.64 -25.50
C VAL A 20 -45.78 -23.29 -25.27
N THR A 21 -46.53 -22.17 -25.29
CA THR A 21 -45.94 -20.84 -25.02
C THR A 21 -45.38 -20.73 -23.60
N LEU A 22 -46.06 -21.29 -22.60
CA LEU A 22 -45.59 -21.28 -21.21
C LEU A 22 -44.30 -22.11 -21.05
N LEU A 23 -44.21 -23.28 -21.69
CA LEU A 23 -43.03 -24.14 -21.63
C LEU A 23 -41.80 -23.47 -22.27
N VAL A 24 -41.97 -22.78 -23.40
CA VAL A 24 -40.90 -22.05 -24.09
C VAL A 24 -40.36 -20.88 -23.25
N LEU A 25 -41.23 -20.18 -22.49
CA LEU A 25 -40.80 -19.12 -21.58
C LEU A 25 -39.97 -19.67 -20.40
N ILE A 26 -40.40 -20.79 -19.81
CA ILE A 26 -39.65 -21.44 -18.71
C ILE A 26 -38.28 -21.92 -19.19
N LEU A 27 -38.18 -22.48 -20.40
CA LEU A 27 -36.90 -22.92 -21.00
C LEU A 27 -35.91 -21.79 -21.32
N ASN A 28 -36.36 -20.53 -21.43
CA ASN A 28 -35.48 -19.38 -21.68
C ASN A 28 -35.11 -18.60 -20.40
N GLY A 29 -35.88 -18.74 -19.30
CA GLY A 29 -35.61 -18.05 -18.03
C GLY A 29 -34.31 -18.48 -17.32
N ALA A 30 -33.76 -19.65 -17.67
CA ALA A 30 -32.56 -20.22 -17.04
C ALA A 30 -31.22 -19.63 -17.54
N ARG A 31 -31.24 -18.57 -18.36
CA ARG A 31 -30.04 -17.79 -18.76
C ARG A 31 -29.71 -16.66 -17.78
N LEU A 32 -30.05 -16.81 -16.50
CA LEU A 32 -29.47 -15.99 -15.44
C LEU A 32 -27.97 -16.30 -15.38
N GLN A 33 -27.16 -15.46 -16.04
CA GLN A 33 -25.72 -15.48 -15.80
C GLN A 33 -25.51 -15.14 -14.33
N ALA A 34 -25.21 -16.16 -13.52
CA ALA A 34 -24.47 -15.95 -12.30
C ALA A 34 -23.14 -15.31 -12.71
N ALA A 35 -23.06 -13.99 -12.59
CA ALA A 35 -21.81 -13.26 -12.52
C ALA A 35 -21.16 -13.71 -11.21
N GLY A 36 -20.51 -14.87 -11.25
CA GLY A 36 -19.88 -15.49 -10.10
C GLY A 36 -18.82 -14.54 -9.57
N GLU A 37 -19.12 -13.94 -8.43
CA GLU A 37 -18.13 -13.30 -7.58
C GLU A 37 -16.95 -14.26 -7.45
N VAL A 38 -15.78 -13.85 -7.95
CA VAL A 38 -14.63 -14.74 -8.11
C VAL A 38 -14.05 -14.99 -6.72
N ALA A 39 -14.61 -15.99 -6.03
CA ALA A 39 -14.21 -16.41 -4.70
C ALA A 39 -12.70 -16.70 -4.71
N ASP A 40 -11.94 -15.82 -4.05
CA ASP A 40 -10.50 -15.83 -4.17
C ASP A 40 -9.90 -17.09 -3.55
N ARG A 41 -8.93 -17.67 -4.24
CA ARG A 41 -8.39 -18.99 -3.91
C ARG A 41 -7.39 -18.85 -2.77
N VAL A 42 -7.76 -19.33 -1.59
CA VAL A 42 -6.84 -19.53 -0.47
C VAL A 42 -5.65 -20.36 -0.91
N LEU A 43 -4.44 -19.84 -0.68
CA LEU A 43 -3.18 -20.52 -0.96
C LEU A 43 -2.58 -21.13 0.32
N ALA A 44 -2.68 -20.43 1.45
CA ALA A 44 -2.16 -20.86 2.74
C ALA A 44 -2.85 -20.13 3.91
N ARG A 45 -2.60 -20.57 5.15
CA ARG A 45 -2.89 -19.81 6.37
C ARG A 45 -1.59 -19.58 7.14
N LEU A 46 -1.37 -18.36 7.61
CA LEU A 46 -0.18 -17.96 8.36
C LEU A 46 -0.59 -17.35 9.70
N ASN A 47 -0.42 -18.12 10.78
CA ASN A 47 -0.99 -17.80 12.10
C ASN A 47 -2.51 -17.58 11.98
N GLU A 48 -3.01 -16.36 12.22
CA GLU A 48 -4.44 -16.03 12.13
C GLU A 48 -4.87 -15.39 10.80
N ASP A 49 -3.93 -14.95 9.96
CA ASP A 49 -4.27 -14.41 8.64
C ASP A 49 -4.27 -15.52 7.57
N VAL A 50 -5.13 -15.38 6.56
CA VAL A 50 -5.22 -16.27 5.40
C VAL A 50 -4.57 -15.59 4.20
N ILE A 51 -3.76 -16.33 3.45
CA ILE A 51 -3.06 -15.84 2.24
C ILE A 51 -3.86 -16.29 1.02
N LEU A 52 -4.21 -15.34 0.16
CA LEU A 52 -5.06 -15.51 -1.02
C LEU A 52 -4.25 -15.44 -2.33
N ALA A 53 -4.89 -15.77 -3.45
CA ALA A 53 -4.26 -15.67 -4.77
C ALA A 53 -4.18 -14.22 -5.29
N SER A 54 -5.05 -13.31 -4.81
CA SER A 54 -4.88 -11.87 -5.04
C SER A 54 -3.62 -11.31 -4.38
N ASP A 55 -3.30 -11.69 -3.13
CA ASP A 55 -2.10 -11.19 -2.41
C ASP A 55 -0.82 -11.51 -3.18
N LEU A 56 -0.71 -12.75 -3.69
CA LEU A 56 0.43 -13.19 -4.49
C LEU A 56 0.48 -12.47 -5.85
N ARG A 57 -0.68 -12.18 -6.46
CA ARG A 57 -0.78 -11.40 -7.70
C ARG A 57 -0.38 -9.94 -7.50
N GLU A 58 -0.67 -9.36 -6.33
CA GLU A 58 -0.20 -8.01 -5.99
C GLU A 58 1.33 -7.96 -5.86
N VAL A 59 1.93 -8.93 -5.16
CA VAL A 59 3.41 -9.00 -5.02
C VAL A 59 4.10 -9.22 -6.38
N LEU A 60 3.48 -9.99 -7.29
CA LEU A 60 3.95 -10.12 -8.68
C LEU A 60 3.85 -8.79 -9.45
N ARG A 61 2.73 -8.07 -9.33
CA ARG A 61 2.55 -6.73 -9.92
C ARG A 61 3.57 -5.71 -9.38
N GLU A 62 3.82 -5.67 -8.08
CA GLU A 62 4.85 -4.80 -7.47
C GLU A 62 6.27 -5.10 -7.99
N LYS A 63 6.51 -6.35 -8.43
CA LYS A 63 7.77 -6.80 -9.05
C LYS A 63 7.80 -6.64 -10.59
N GLY A 64 6.76 -6.07 -11.19
CA GLY A 64 6.66 -5.88 -12.65
C GLY A 64 6.29 -7.15 -13.43
N MET A 65 5.91 -8.24 -12.76
CA MET A 65 5.42 -9.47 -13.39
C MET A 65 3.90 -9.40 -13.60
N GLU A 66 3.46 -8.51 -14.49
CA GLU A 66 2.05 -8.43 -14.89
C GLU A 66 1.70 -9.50 -15.95
N GLY A 67 0.66 -10.28 -15.66
CA GLY A 67 0.14 -11.29 -16.60
C GLY A 67 -1.16 -11.92 -16.11
N GLY A 68 -2.06 -12.23 -17.03
CA GLY A 68 -3.37 -12.85 -16.74
C GLY A 68 -3.35 -14.34 -16.40
N GLY A 69 -2.18 -14.88 -16.03
CA GLY A 69 -2.00 -16.29 -15.68
C GLY A 69 -2.37 -16.62 -14.22
N ASP A 70 -2.23 -17.89 -13.85
CA ASP A 70 -2.31 -18.27 -12.44
C ASP A 70 -1.07 -17.72 -11.69
N PRO A 71 -1.24 -16.88 -10.65
CA PRO A 71 -0.10 -16.31 -9.92
C PRO A 71 0.79 -17.38 -9.26
N VAL A 72 0.27 -18.56 -8.95
CA VAL A 72 1.05 -19.69 -8.40
C VAL A 72 1.97 -20.31 -9.45
N ALA A 73 1.61 -20.25 -10.74
CA ALA A 73 2.45 -20.75 -11.83
C ALA A 73 3.57 -19.77 -12.23
N VAL A 74 3.43 -18.49 -11.90
CA VAL A 74 4.42 -17.42 -12.19
C VAL A 74 5.33 -17.14 -10.99
N ALA A 75 4.84 -17.33 -9.76
CA ALA A 75 5.58 -17.01 -8.55
C ALA A 75 6.81 -17.91 -8.31
N SER A 76 7.99 -17.30 -8.33
CA SER A 76 9.20 -17.91 -7.78
C SER A 76 9.20 -17.89 -6.24
N THR A 77 10.10 -18.67 -5.63
CA THR A 77 10.33 -18.70 -4.17
C THR A 77 10.59 -17.32 -3.56
N GLU A 78 11.17 -16.38 -4.32
CA GLU A 78 11.38 -14.99 -3.86
C GLU A 78 10.04 -14.25 -3.67
N HIS A 79 9.08 -14.42 -4.58
CA HIS A 79 7.77 -13.78 -4.50
C HIS A 79 6.96 -14.34 -3.34
N VAL A 80 6.98 -15.67 -3.14
CA VAL A 80 6.34 -16.32 -1.99
C VAL A 80 6.99 -15.86 -0.67
N ARG A 81 8.32 -15.69 -0.65
CA ARG A 81 9.02 -15.15 0.52
C ARG A 81 8.68 -13.69 0.79
N ALA A 82 8.66 -12.83 -0.23
CA ALA A 82 8.31 -11.42 -0.08
C ALA A 82 6.87 -11.25 0.44
N LEU A 83 5.93 -12.08 -0.03
CA LEU A 83 4.58 -12.17 0.48
C LEU A 83 4.56 -12.60 1.96
N LEU A 84 5.26 -13.67 2.31
CA LEU A 84 5.35 -14.17 3.69
C LEU A 84 5.95 -13.12 4.65
N ASP A 85 7.05 -12.49 4.24
CA ASP A 85 7.74 -11.45 5.01
C ASP A 85 6.78 -10.25 5.20
N ARG A 86 6.10 -9.77 4.15
CA ARG A 86 5.05 -8.72 4.23
C ARG A 86 3.93 -9.09 5.21
N THR A 87 3.42 -10.32 5.19
CA THR A 87 2.34 -10.78 6.09
C THR A 87 2.81 -10.86 7.55
N LEU A 88 3.99 -11.44 7.82
CA LEU A 88 4.56 -11.49 9.19
C LEU A 88 4.81 -10.09 9.75
N LEU A 89 5.25 -9.18 8.89
CA LEU A 89 5.57 -7.79 9.23
C LEU A 89 4.30 -6.98 9.55
N LEU A 90 3.22 -7.17 8.78
CA LEU A 90 1.87 -6.71 9.11
C LEU A 90 1.38 -7.28 10.45
N GLN A 91 1.59 -8.57 10.72
CA GLN A 91 1.21 -9.20 11.99
C GLN A 91 1.98 -8.64 13.20
N ALA A 92 3.28 -8.34 13.04
CA ALA A 92 4.06 -7.66 14.06
C ALA A 92 3.51 -6.25 14.35
N ALA A 93 3.21 -5.48 13.30
CA ALA A 93 2.65 -4.13 13.44
C ALA A 93 1.21 -4.11 13.99
N LYS A 94 0.39 -5.14 13.72
CA LYS A 94 -0.91 -5.37 14.38
C LYS A 94 -0.71 -5.61 15.89
N LYS A 95 0.21 -6.52 16.26
CA LYS A 95 0.49 -6.90 17.67
C LYS A 95 1.17 -5.79 18.48
N MET A 96 1.92 -4.90 17.83
CA MET A 96 2.48 -3.70 18.45
C MET A 96 1.40 -2.62 18.63
N GLY A 97 0.55 -2.84 19.63
CA GLY A 97 -0.34 -1.82 20.17
C GLY A 97 0.47 -0.72 20.87
N GLY A 98 0.33 0.50 20.38
CA GLY A 98 1.01 1.68 20.90
C GLY A 98 0.51 2.91 20.15
N SER A 99 0.43 4.05 20.84
CA SER A 99 0.11 5.32 20.19
C SER A 99 1.26 5.69 19.26
N VAL A 100 0.93 5.99 18.00
CA VAL A 100 1.91 6.43 16.99
C VAL A 100 1.87 7.96 16.97
N PRO A 101 3.00 8.68 16.88
CA PRO A 101 2.98 10.14 16.92
C PRO A 101 2.32 10.71 15.65
N ASP A 102 1.05 11.13 15.75
CA ASP A 102 0.26 11.62 14.60
C ASP A 102 0.99 12.73 13.82
N ALA A 103 1.70 13.63 14.50
CA ALA A 103 2.47 14.71 13.86
C ALA A 103 3.64 14.21 13.00
N GLU A 104 4.35 13.17 13.44
CA GLU A 104 5.47 12.57 12.70
C GLU A 104 4.97 11.81 11.47
N ILE A 105 3.85 11.10 11.61
CA ILE A 105 3.17 10.42 10.50
C ILE A 105 2.58 11.43 9.49
N LEU A 106 2.01 12.55 9.95
CA LEU A 106 1.48 13.57 9.06
C LEU A 106 2.57 14.24 8.22
N ASP A 107 3.72 14.60 8.80
CA ASP A 107 4.86 15.13 8.05
C ASP A 107 5.42 14.10 7.05
N GLN A 108 5.54 12.82 7.48
CA GLN A 108 5.91 11.73 6.58
C GLN A 108 4.92 11.59 5.41
N VAL A 109 3.60 11.69 5.66
CA VAL A 109 2.57 11.63 4.62
C VAL A 109 2.66 12.82 3.66
N GLU A 110 2.79 14.06 4.13
CA GLU A 110 2.94 15.21 3.23
C GLU A 110 4.24 15.14 2.42
N SER A 111 5.34 14.62 3.00
CA SER A 111 6.58 14.38 2.25
C SER A 111 6.41 13.33 1.14
N MET A 112 5.64 12.27 1.40
CA MET A 112 5.30 11.27 0.39
C MET A 112 4.37 11.84 -0.69
N VAL A 113 3.35 12.62 -0.32
CA VAL A 113 2.47 13.32 -1.27
C VAL A 113 3.27 14.26 -2.16
N ALA A 114 4.19 15.06 -1.58
CA ALA A 114 5.05 15.96 -2.33
C ALA A 114 5.97 15.21 -3.31
N ARG A 115 6.62 14.12 -2.86
CA ARG A 115 7.50 13.27 -3.67
C ARG A 115 6.76 12.50 -4.77
N ILE A 116 5.51 12.10 -4.54
CA ILE A 116 4.67 11.45 -5.55
C ILE A 116 4.20 12.50 -6.56
N ARG A 117 3.68 13.65 -6.10
CA ARG A 117 3.27 14.75 -6.97
C ARG A 117 4.40 15.23 -7.90
N SER A 118 5.64 15.31 -7.42
CA SER A 118 6.79 15.75 -8.24
C SER A 118 7.19 14.77 -9.35
N GLN A 119 6.54 13.61 -9.47
CA GLN A 119 6.70 12.67 -10.60
C GLN A 119 5.69 12.92 -11.73
N TYR A 120 4.67 13.77 -11.51
CA TYR A 120 3.65 14.08 -12.52
C TYR A 120 3.96 15.39 -13.26
N PRO A 121 3.64 15.51 -14.56
CA PRO A 121 3.86 16.76 -15.32
C PRO A 121 3.03 17.96 -14.82
N SER A 122 1.90 17.71 -14.16
CA SER A 122 1.06 18.76 -13.56
C SER A 122 0.21 18.27 -12.39
N GLU A 123 -0.19 19.21 -11.52
CA GLU A 123 -1.15 19.01 -10.43
C GLU A 123 -2.49 18.43 -10.95
N THR A 124 -2.93 18.82 -12.15
CA THR A 124 -4.16 18.35 -12.78
C THR A 124 -4.10 16.87 -13.14
N GLU A 125 -2.96 16.39 -13.67
CA GLU A 125 -2.78 14.97 -13.99
C GLU A 125 -2.57 14.11 -12.75
N PHE A 126 -1.81 14.61 -11.76
CA PHE A 126 -1.73 13.99 -10.44
C PHE A 126 -3.12 13.79 -9.81
N ARG A 127 -3.97 14.82 -9.83
CA ARG A 127 -5.35 14.72 -9.31
C ARG A 127 -6.22 13.77 -10.12
N ARG A 128 -6.13 13.79 -11.46
CA ARG A 128 -6.86 12.86 -12.34
C ARG A 128 -6.55 11.41 -11.98
N GLU A 129 -5.27 11.09 -11.84
CA GLU A 129 -4.81 9.72 -11.55
C GLU A 129 -5.15 9.28 -10.13
N VAL A 130 -4.94 10.15 -9.13
CA VAL A 130 -5.30 9.87 -7.74
C VAL A 130 -6.81 9.69 -7.57
N ILE A 131 -7.65 10.46 -8.26
CA ILE A 131 -9.11 10.29 -8.23
C ILE A 131 -9.53 9.02 -8.97
N ALA A 132 -8.87 8.66 -10.08
CA ALA A 132 -9.16 7.42 -10.80
C ALA A 132 -8.83 6.15 -9.98
N GLN A 133 -7.74 6.16 -9.21
CA GLN A 133 -7.31 5.01 -8.41
C GLN A 133 -7.92 4.94 -7.00
N TYR A 134 -8.10 6.10 -6.33
CA TYR A 134 -8.47 6.16 -4.91
C TYR A 134 -9.80 6.90 -4.65
N GLY A 135 -10.46 7.43 -5.69
CA GLY A 135 -11.72 8.18 -5.59
C GLY A 135 -11.58 9.61 -5.04
N SER A 136 -10.66 9.86 -4.10
CA SER A 136 -10.37 11.21 -3.58
C SER A 136 -8.93 11.37 -3.09
N VAL A 137 -8.46 12.62 -3.02
CA VAL A 137 -7.11 12.95 -2.51
C VAL A 137 -6.99 12.63 -1.01
N GLU A 138 -8.08 12.75 -0.27
CA GLU A 138 -8.18 12.41 1.16
C GLU A 138 -8.15 10.89 1.37
N ALA A 139 -8.73 10.10 0.45
CA ALA A 139 -8.63 8.65 0.46
C ALA A 139 -7.18 8.19 0.21
N PHE A 140 -6.51 8.78 -0.77
CA PHE A 140 -5.09 8.57 -1.02
C PHE A 140 -4.20 8.97 0.17
N LYS A 141 -4.45 10.13 0.81
CA LYS A 141 -3.75 10.53 2.05
C LYS A 141 -3.97 9.54 3.19
N ARG A 142 -5.19 9.01 3.37
CA ARG A 142 -5.47 7.95 4.36
C ARG A 142 -4.69 6.66 4.06
N GLU A 143 -4.54 6.28 2.80
CA GLU A 143 -3.75 5.09 2.43
C GLU A 143 -2.26 5.28 2.70
N LEU A 144 -1.71 6.45 2.36
CA LEU A 144 -0.35 6.84 2.74
C LEU A 144 -0.17 6.88 4.26
N GLN A 145 -1.18 7.32 5.03
CA GLN A 145 -1.15 7.33 6.49
C GLN A 145 -1.08 5.91 7.07
N LYS A 146 -1.84 4.95 6.54
CA LYS A 146 -1.71 3.52 6.91
C LYS A 146 -0.30 3.00 6.63
N LYS A 147 0.27 3.34 5.46
CA LYS A 147 1.61 2.90 5.07
C LYS A 147 2.70 3.49 5.97
N ALA A 148 2.69 4.79 6.21
CA ALA A 148 3.59 5.44 7.16
C ALA A 148 3.47 4.85 8.58
N THR A 149 2.24 4.62 9.05
CA THR A 149 1.97 3.98 10.36
C THR A 149 2.56 2.56 10.44
N LEU A 150 2.46 1.79 9.35
CA LEU A 150 3.06 0.46 9.24
C LEU A 150 4.59 0.54 9.26
N ASP A 151 5.17 1.37 8.38
CA ASP A 151 6.63 1.55 8.25
C ASP A 151 7.27 2.04 9.56
N TRP A 152 6.62 2.97 10.28
CA TRP A 152 7.06 3.43 11.60
C TRP A 152 7.05 2.31 12.64
N LYS A 153 5.97 1.53 12.71
CA LYS A 153 5.87 0.38 13.64
C LYS A 153 6.92 -0.68 13.33
N ILE A 154 7.22 -0.91 12.06
CA ILE A 154 8.29 -1.81 11.60
C ILE A 154 9.65 -1.31 12.06
N GLY A 155 9.99 -0.05 11.79
CA GLY A 155 11.24 0.57 12.26
C GLY A 155 11.38 0.45 13.78
N ARG A 156 10.29 0.74 14.52
CA ARG A 156 10.26 0.59 15.98
C ARG A 156 10.43 -0.85 16.46
N ALA A 157 9.87 -1.83 15.74
CA ALA A 157 10.02 -3.27 16.03
C ALA A 157 11.48 -3.70 15.87
N ILE A 158 12.12 -3.23 14.80
CA ILE A 158 13.50 -3.52 14.42
C ILE A 158 14.47 -2.87 15.41
N HIS A 159 14.37 -1.56 15.61
CA HIS A 159 15.24 -0.80 16.53
C HIS A 159 15.09 -1.21 18.01
N SER A 160 13.95 -1.75 18.44
CA SER A 160 13.79 -2.23 19.83
C SER A 160 14.53 -3.54 20.13
N ARG A 161 15.09 -4.20 19.12
CA ARG A 161 15.72 -5.54 19.25
C ARG A 161 17.24 -5.55 19.15
N PHE A 162 17.89 -4.41 18.88
CA PHE A 162 19.35 -4.30 18.94
C PHE A 162 19.80 -3.13 19.81
N THR A 163 20.57 -3.46 20.84
CA THR A 163 21.50 -2.52 21.47
C THR A 163 22.88 -2.84 20.90
N ILE A 164 23.46 -1.92 20.14
CA ILE A 164 24.87 -2.04 19.73
C ILE A 164 25.70 -1.84 21.00
N THR A 165 26.47 -2.84 21.40
CA THR A 165 27.33 -2.75 22.59
C THR A 165 28.72 -2.25 22.23
N ASP A 166 29.44 -1.67 23.19
CA ASP A 166 30.84 -1.27 23.00
C ASP A 166 31.74 -2.46 22.59
N ALA A 167 31.37 -3.68 23.02
CA ALA A 167 32.04 -4.91 22.62
C ALA A 167 31.79 -5.29 21.15
N ASP A 168 30.61 -4.98 20.60
CA ASP A 168 30.34 -5.15 19.16
C ASP A 168 31.11 -4.14 18.32
N VAL A 169 31.24 -2.89 18.80
CA VAL A 169 32.06 -1.86 18.16
C VAL A 169 33.54 -2.26 18.16
N ALA A 170 34.08 -2.66 19.32
CA ALA A 170 35.46 -3.12 19.44
C ALA A 170 35.76 -4.35 18.56
N ARG A 171 34.81 -5.28 18.43
CA ARG A 171 34.92 -6.43 17.51
C ARG A 171 34.95 -5.97 16.05
N PHE A 172 34.05 -5.07 15.66
CA PHE A 172 34.01 -4.51 14.30
C PHE A 172 35.29 -3.74 13.94
N GLU A 173 35.84 -2.96 14.86
CA GLU A 173 37.13 -2.27 14.66
C GLU A 173 38.28 -3.26 14.46
N ALA A 174 38.37 -4.28 15.31
CA ALA A 174 39.41 -5.31 15.23
C ALA A 174 39.32 -6.09 13.90
N GLU A 175 38.12 -6.49 13.50
CA GLU A 175 37.86 -7.14 12.22
C GLU A 175 38.20 -6.24 11.02
N SER A 176 37.85 -4.95 11.08
CA SER A 176 38.12 -4.00 9.98
C SER A 176 39.61 -3.77 9.80
N ARG A 177 40.32 -3.55 10.92
CA ARG A 177 41.78 -3.42 10.99
C ARG A 177 42.49 -4.67 10.45
N ALA A 178 42.02 -5.86 10.82
CA ALA A 178 42.53 -7.13 10.29
C ALA A 178 42.26 -7.32 8.78
N LYS A 179 41.17 -6.76 8.25
CA LYS A 179 40.83 -6.74 6.81
C LYS A 179 41.56 -5.62 6.03
N GLY A 180 42.57 -4.99 6.62
CA GLY A 180 43.35 -3.90 6.01
C GLY A 180 42.57 -2.58 5.83
N LYS A 181 41.34 -2.49 6.35
CA LYS A 181 40.53 -1.28 6.34
C LYS A 181 40.64 -0.61 7.70
N THR A 182 41.51 0.39 7.83
CA THR A 182 41.43 1.34 8.94
C THR A 182 40.03 1.96 8.95
N PRO A 183 39.21 1.74 9.99
CA PRO A 183 37.92 2.43 10.09
C PRO A 183 38.19 3.93 10.25
N GLU A 184 37.54 4.75 9.42
CA GLU A 184 37.69 6.20 9.46
C GLU A 184 37.03 6.74 10.73
N SER A 185 37.84 7.11 11.72
CA SER A 185 37.39 7.65 13.01
C SER A 185 37.42 9.18 13.00
N TYR A 186 36.27 9.79 13.28
CA TYR A 186 36.09 11.24 13.23
C TYR A 186 35.80 11.81 14.63
N HIS A 187 36.68 12.69 15.12
CA HIS A 187 36.43 13.46 16.35
C HIS A 187 35.50 14.65 16.07
N LEU A 188 34.19 14.38 16.01
CA LEU A 188 33.17 15.38 15.70
C LEU A 188 32.80 16.25 16.91
N ARG A 189 32.90 17.59 16.77
CA ARG A 189 32.36 18.56 17.73
C ARG A 189 30.98 19.05 17.30
N ARG A 190 29.92 18.55 17.92
CA ARG A 190 28.53 19.00 17.63
C ARG A 190 28.23 20.32 18.34
N LEU A 191 27.76 21.31 17.58
CA LEU A 191 27.19 22.56 18.09
C LEU A 191 25.69 22.54 17.80
N GLY A 192 24.87 22.96 18.78
CA GLY A 192 23.42 23.07 18.63
C GLY A 192 22.97 24.49 18.93
N VAL A 193 22.23 25.09 18.00
CA VAL A 193 21.60 26.40 18.17
C VAL A 193 20.08 26.18 18.30
N PRO A 194 19.42 26.64 19.37
CA PRO A 194 17.98 26.52 19.52
C PRO A 194 17.26 27.39 18.48
N VAL A 195 16.05 26.96 18.07
CA VAL A 195 15.24 27.67 17.07
C VAL A 195 13.80 27.71 17.54
N ASP A 196 13.23 28.91 17.70
CA ASP A 196 11.78 29.05 17.86
C ASP A 196 11.10 28.72 16.52
N SER A 197 10.41 27.58 16.48
CA SER A 197 9.75 27.03 15.29
C SER A 197 8.65 27.93 14.74
N GLU A 198 7.99 28.69 15.62
CA GLU A 198 6.74 29.41 15.35
C GLU A 198 6.89 30.63 14.44
N THR A 199 8.11 31.06 14.11
CA THR A 199 8.32 32.16 13.17
C THR A 199 9.46 31.90 12.18
N SER A 200 9.22 32.26 10.92
CA SER A 200 10.27 32.31 9.88
C SER A 200 11.46 33.19 10.27
N ARG A 201 11.22 34.20 11.13
CA ARG A 201 12.23 35.11 11.67
C ARG A 201 13.19 34.40 12.63
N GLY A 202 12.67 33.58 13.55
CA GLY A 202 13.49 32.76 14.46
C GLY A 202 14.44 31.82 13.71
N ARG A 203 13.93 31.17 12.64
CA ARG A 203 14.76 30.34 11.75
C ARG A 203 15.86 31.13 11.03
N GLN A 204 15.56 32.34 10.54
CA GLN A 204 16.56 33.21 9.92
C GLN A 204 17.63 33.69 10.92
N GLN A 205 17.22 34.02 12.16
CA GLN A 205 18.15 34.44 13.21
C GLN A 205 19.07 33.28 13.64
N ALA A 206 18.54 32.08 13.82
CA ALA A 206 19.35 30.90 14.12
C ALA A 206 20.34 30.56 13.00
N LEU A 207 19.94 30.67 11.72
CA LEU A 207 20.86 30.48 10.60
C LEU A 207 21.98 31.53 10.55
N ALA A 208 21.66 32.80 10.85
CA ALA A 208 22.68 33.85 10.96
C ALA A 208 23.66 33.58 12.12
N GLN A 209 23.15 33.12 13.27
CA GLN A 209 23.97 32.75 14.43
C GLN A 209 24.85 31.52 14.13
N VAL A 210 24.32 30.48 13.47
CA VAL A 210 25.12 29.33 13.01
C VAL A 210 26.21 29.78 12.05
N LYS A 211 25.91 30.65 11.07
CA LYS A 211 26.91 31.20 10.16
C LYS A 211 28.00 31.95 10.92
N GLN A 212 27.64 32.85 11.84
CA GLN A 212 28.62 33.59 12.63
C GLN A 212 29.50 32.65 13.47
N ILE A 213 28.93 31.62 14.09
CA ILE A 213 29.68 30.62 14.86
C ILE A 213 30.64 29.81 13.97
N LEU A 214 30.28 29.55 12.71
CA LEU A 214 31.16 28.91 11.73
C LEU A 214 32.27 29.85 11.24
N ASP A 215 31.96 31.09 10.90
CA ASP A 215 32.94 32.11 10.51
C ASP A 215 33.97 32.33 11.64
N ASP A 216 33.50 32.48 12.89
CA ASP A 216 34.32 32.59 14.11
C ASP A 216 35.13 31.33 14.42
N ALA A 217 34.65 30.15 14.01
CA ALA A 217 35.34 28.88 14.21
C ALA A 217 36.50 28.73 13.23
N THR A 218 36.25 28.96 11.94
CA THR A 218 37.29 28.90 10.91
C THR A 218 38.36 29.98 11.11
N ALA A 219 37.97 31.19 11.56
CA ALA A 219 38.92 32.23 11.95
C ALA A 219 39.82 31.85 13.16
N ARG A 220 39.44 30.83 13.95
CA ARG A 220 40.20 30.32 15.11
C ARG A 220 40.88 28.97 14.85
N GLY A 221 40.85 28.46 13.62
CA GLY A 221 41.48 27.18 13.28
C GLY A 221 40.67 25.93 13.63
N LEU A 222 39.35 25.96 13.38
CA LEU A 222 38.63 24.77 12.90
C LEU A 222 38.71 24.68 11.36
#